data_AF-A0ABD6WFF8-F1
#
_entry.id   AF-A0ABD6WFF8-F1
#
_cell.length_a   1.000
_cell.length_b   1.000
_cell.length_c   1.000
_cell.angle_alpha   90.00
_cell.angle_beta   90.00
_cell.angle_gamma   90.00
#
_symmetry.space_group_name_H-M   'P 1'
#
loop_
_entity.id
_entity.type
_entity.pdbx_description
1 polymer ?
#
loop_
_entity_poly.entity_id
_entity_poly.type
_entity_poly.pdbx_seq_one_letter_code
_entity_poly.pdbx_strand_id
1 'polypeptide(L)'
;MNTAAEADIVRDSLRGEILESFAADVELVRLWIESANSVCVLYRRMSDGDQLIGRRIRFPPHAMNDDPASTGVDAAQDMAEPLGALVEHARPSEGVLWVGIPKADPLPSIPDTPPAPSCD
;
A
#
# COMPACT_ATOMS: atom_id res chain seq x y z
N MET A 1 22.17 10.47 -4.30
CA MET A 1 21.12 10.02 -3.33
C MET A 1 19.86 9.80 -4.14
N ASN A 2 19.49 8.53 -4.37
CA ASN A 2 18.47 8.13 -5.33
C ASN A 2 17.18 7.75 -4.60
N THR A 3 16.46 8.75 -4.10
CA THR A 3 15.21 8.57 -3.33
C THR A 3 14.09 7.91 -4.14
N ALA A 4 14.08 8.07 -5.46
CA ALA A 4 13.16 7.32 -6.33
C ALA A 4 13.41 5.81 -6.25
N ALA A 5 14.67 5.37 -6.16
CA ALA A 5 15.01 3.95 -6.06
C ALA A 5 14.54 3.32 -4.73
N GLU A 6 14.39 4.13 -3.68
CA GLU A 6 13.92 3.65 -2.37
C GLU A 6 12.44 3.31 -2.39
N ALA A 7 11.64 4.21 -2.97
CA ALA A 7 10.22 3.98 -3.12
C ALA A 7 9.92 2.82 -4.09
N ASP A 8 10.71 2.66 -5.15
CA ASP A 8 10.60 1.49 -6.04
C ASP A 8 10.87 0.18 -5.29
N ILE A 9 11.90 0.11 -4.45
CA ILE A 9 12.24 -1.10 -3.71
C ILE A 9 11.16 -1.46 -2.68
N VAL A 10 10.65 -0.49 -1.93
CA VAL A 10 9.54 -0.74 -0.98
C VAL A 10 8.28 -1.17 -1.74
N ARG A 11 7.97 -0.53 -2.87
CA ARG A 11 6.85 -0.90 -3.73
C ARG A 11 6.98 -2.36 -4.20
N ASP A 12 8.13 -2.72 -4.74
CA ASP A 12 8.33 -4.05 -5.33
C ASP A 12 8.38 -5.14 -4.27
N SER A 13 9.00 -4.87 -3.11
CA SER A 13 8.96 -5.77 -1.96
C SER A 13 7.53 -5.99 -1.46
N LEU A 14 6.76 -4.92 -1.26
CA LEU A 14 5.36 -5.03 -0.83
C LEU A 14 4.52 -5.81 -1.84
N ARG A 15 4.71 -5.56 -3.14
CA ARG A 15 4.02 -6.30 -4.19
C ARG A 15 4.35 -7.78 -4.12
N GLY A 16 5.63 -8.13 -3.95
CA GLY A 16 6.10 -9.50 -3.80
C GLY A 16 5.40 -10.18 -2.64
N GLU A 17 5.45 -9.59 -1.44
CA GLU A 17 4.85 -10.18 -0.24
C GLU A 17 3.33 -10.38 -0.37
N ILE A 18 2.61 -9.40 -0.93
CA ILE A 18 1.16 -9.57 -1.14
C ILE A 18 0.88 -10.72 -2.12
N LEU A 19 1.63 -10.84 -3.21
CA LEU A 19 1.37 -11.83 -4.25
C LEU A 19 1.89 -13.24 -3.90
N GLU A 20 2.96 -13.35 -3.11
CA GLU A 20 3.60 -14.61 -2.78
C GLU A 20 3.16 -15.16 -1.43
N SER A 21 3.06 -14.30 -0.42
CA SER A 21 2.83 -14.69 0.99
C SER A 21 1.38 -14.50 1.43
N PHE A 22 0.68 -13.50 0.91
CA PHE A 22 -0.65 -13.09 1.40
C PHE A 22 -1.78 -13.10 0.36
N ALA A 23 -1.56 -13.70 -0.82
CA ALA A 23 -2.54 -13.67 -1.92
C ALA A 23 -3.86 -14.39 -1.61
N ALA A 24 -3.87 -15.27 -0.61
CA ALA A 24 -5.09 -15.94 -0.12
C ALA A 24 -5.98 -15.00 0.71
N ASP A 25 -5.40 -13.96 1.31
CA ASP A 25 -6.08 -13.06 2.24
C ASP A 25 -6.29 -11.66 1.66
N VAL A 26 -5.40 -11.24 0.75
CA VAL A 26 -5.32 -9.89 0.20
C VAL A 26 -5.31 -9.94 -1.33
N GLU A 27 -6.31 -9.31 -1.95
CA GLU A 27 -6.31 -9.03 -3.38
C GLU A 27 -5.65 -7.67 -3.62
N LEU A 28 -4.48 -7.66 -4.27
CA LEU A 28 -3.84 -6.42 -4.70
C LEU A 28 -4.58 -5.82 -5.91
N VAL A 29 -5.23 -4.66 -5.73
CA VAL A 29 -5.92 -3.95 -6.80
C VAL A 29 -4.99 -2.96 -7.50
N ARG A 30 -4.24 -2.17 -6.72
CA ARG A 30 -3.27 -1.22 -7.26
C ARG A 30 -2.19 -0.87 -6.25
N LEU A 31 -1.00 -0.59 -6.74
CA LEU A 31 0.12 -0.09 -5.94
C LEU A 31 0.90 0.95 -6.75
N TRP A 32 1.21 2.10 -6.13
CA TRP A 32 1.99 3.17 -6.77
C TRP A 32 2.84 3.93 -5.75
N ILE A 33 3.87 4.59 -6.26
CA ILE A 33 4.68 5.53 -5.49
C ILE A 33 3.94 6.88 -5.48
N GLU A 34 3.64 7.37 -4.29
CA GLU A 34 3.03 8.70 -4.12
C GLU A 34 4.11 9.78 -3.96
N SER A 35 5.17 9.47 -3.22
CA SER A 35 6.33 10.33 -3.05
C SER A 35 7.60 9.50 -2.90
N ALA A 36 8.75 10.17 -2.85
CA ALA A 36 10.04 9.56 -2.51
C ALA A 36 10.04 8.72 -1.22
N ASN A 37 9.08 8.91 -0.31
CA ASN A 37 9.03 8.27 0.99
C ASN A 37 7.65 7.68 1.34
N SER A 38 6.78 7.53 0.34
CA SER A 38 5.50 6.85 0.51
C SER A 38 5.07 6.06 -0.72
N VAL A 39 4.49 4.89 -0.45
CA VAL A 39 3.76 4.09 -1.42
C VAL A 39 2.30 4.00 -1.00
N CYS A 40 1.41 4.01 -1.98
CA CYS A 40 -0.03 3.88 -1.77
C CYS A 40 -0.52 2.59 -2.39
N VAL A 41 -1.33 1.87 -1.63
CA VAL A 41 -1.87 0.57 -2.01
C VAL A 41 -3.39 0.61 -1.92
N LEU A 42 -4.03 0.05 -2.95
CA LEU A 42 -5.44 -0.31 -2.96
C LEU A 42 -5.53 -1.82 -2.98
N TYR A 43 -6.30 -2.38 -2.06
CA TYR A 43 -6.47 -3.82 -1.92
C TYR A 43 -7.88 -4.16 -1.44
N ARG A 44 -8.26 -5.42 -1.62
CA ARG A 44 -9.44 -6.00 -0.96
C ARG A 44 -8.97 -7.07 0.01
N ARG A 45 -9.69 -7.22 1.11
CA ARG A 45 -9.48 -8.34 2.04
C ARG A 45 -10.50 -9.41 1.72
N MET A 46 -10.05 -10.63 1.48
CA MET A 46 -10.92 -11.76 1.16
C MET A 46 -11.93 -12.05 2.29
N SER A 47 -11.61 -11.66 3.53
CA SER A 47 -12.49 -11.80 4.70
C SER A 47 -13.60 -10.74 4.80
N ASP A 48 -13.42 -9.55 4.22
CA ASP A 48 -14.27 -8.38 4.47
C ASP A 48 -15.23 -8.09 3.29
N GLY A 49 -15.27 -8.97 2.29
CA GLY A 49 -16.05 -8.82 1.07
C GLY A 49 -15.41 -7.85 0.06
N ASP A 50 -16.22 -7.23 -0.79
CA ASP A 50 -15.74 -6.45 -1.94
C ASP A 50 -15.27 -5.01 -1.61
N GLN A 51 -15.16 -4.66 -0.32
CA GLN A 51 -14.77 -3.31 0.08
C GLN A 51 -13.33 -3.00 -0.36
N LEU A 52 -13.19 -1.98 -1.20
CA LEU A 52 -11.88 -1.48 -1.62
C LEU A 52 -11.27 -0.65 -0.49
N ILE A 53 -10.11 -1.05 -0.01
CA ILE A 53 -9.39 -0.40 1.09
C ILE A 53 -8.15 0.27 0.53
N GLY A 54 -7.89 1.50 0.96
CA GLY A 54 -6.71 2.27 0.59
C GLY A 54 -5.82 2.55 1.79
N ARG A 55 -4.50 2.43 1.61
CA ARG A 55 -3.52 2.73 2.65
C ARG A 55 -2.33 3.47 2.08
N ARG A 56 -1.79 4.42 2.84
CA ARG A 56 -0.52 5.10 2.56
C ARG A 56 0.53 4.57 3.52
N ILE A 57 1.56 3.92 2.98
CA ILE A 57 2.68 3.40 3.76
C ILE A 57 3.80 4.44 3.67
N ARG A 58 4.15 5.02 4.81
CA ARG A 58 5.27 5.95 4.91
C ARG A 58 6.48 5.20 5.43
N PHE A 59 7.62 5.46 4.83
CA PHE A 59 8.92 4.93 5.25
C PHE A 59 9.90 6.10 5.39
N PRO A 60 10.92 5.99 6.27
CA PRO A 60 11.92 7.04 6.42
C PRO A 60 12.70 7.22 5.10
N PRO A 61 13.29 8.41 4.84
CA PRO A 61 14.10 8.71 3.65
C PRO A 61 15.46 7.95 3.61
N HIS A 62 15.59 6.89 4.39
CA HIS A 62 16.70 5.94 4.47
C HIS A 62 16.16 4.54 4.79
N ALA A 63 15.00 4.17 4.23
CA ALA A 63 14.55 2.77 4.29
C ALA A 63 15.61 1.81 3.72
N MET A 64 16.64 2.35 3.05
CA MET A 64 17.88 1.68 2.74
C MET A 64 18.95 1.83 3.83
N ASN A 65 19.09 0.78 4.63
CA ASN A 65 20.35 0.02 4.68
C ASN A 65 20.20 -1.36 5.32
N ASP A 66 19.16 -1.61 6.13
CA ASP A 66 19.02 -2.92 6.80
C ASP A 66 17.74 -3.71 6.52
N ASP A 67 16.58 -3.14 6.14
CA ASP A 67 15.42 -4.03 5.84
C ASP A 67 14.19 -3.45 5.09
N PRO A 68 14.26 -3.27 3.76
CA PRO A 68 13.06 -3.02 2.95
C PRO A 68 12.09 -4.21 2.92
N ALA A 69 12.59 -5.44 3.10
CA ALA A 69 11.75 -6.64 3.13
C ALA A 69 10.84 -6.63 4.34
N SER A 70 11.34 -6.28 5.53
CA SER A 70 10.51 -6.09 6.73
C SER A 70 9.44 -5.03 6.53
N THR A 71 9.74 -3.92 5.85
CA THR A 71 8.71 -2.89 5.58
C THR A 71 7.60 -3.43 4.65
N GLY A 72 7.96 -4.25 3.67
CA GLY A 72 7.00 -4.92 2.79
C GLY A 72 6.18 -5.99 3.50
N VAL A 73 6.83 -6.87 4.26
CA VAL A 73 6.23 -7.97 5.02
C VAL A 73 5.28 -7.44 6.08
N ASP A 74 5.72 -6.49 6.92
CA ASP A 74 4.90 -5.90 7.98
C ASP A 74 3.66 -5.23 7.39
N ALA A 75 3.84 -4.48 6.30
CA ALA A 75 2.72 -3.83 5.63
C ALA A 75 1.74 -4.83 5.02
N ALA A 76 2.21 -5.92 4.39
CA ALA A 76 1.37 -6.97 3.83
C ALA A 76 0.63 -7.75 4.92
N GLN A 77 1.31 -8.08 6.02
CA GLN A 77 0.69 -8.72 7.18
C GLN A 77 -0.41 -7.85 7.78
N ASP A 78 -0.14 -6.55 8.02
CA ASP A 78 -1.14 -5.60 8.50
C ASP A 78 -2.38 -5.53 7.59
N MET A 79 -2.22 -5.73 6.27
CA MET A 79 -3.34 -5.76 5.32
C MET A 79 -4.16 -7.05 5.42
N ALA A 80 -3.51 -8.18 5.77
CA ALA A 80 -4.20 -9.43 6.04
C ALA A 80 -4.92 -9.43 7.39
N GLU A 81 -4.48 -8.62 8.34
CA GLU A 81 -5.08 -8.51 9.67
C GLU A 81 -6.40 -7.71 9.71
N PRO A 82 -7.33 -8.02 10.64
CA PRO A 82 -8.54 -7.24 10.84
C PRO A 82 -8.25 -5.76 11.08
N LEU A 83 -8.95 -4.87 10.36
CA LEU A 83 -8.76 -3.42 10.47
C LEU A 83 -8.94 -2.89 11.91
N GLY A 84 -9.76 -3.56 12.74
CA GLY A 84 -9.97 -3.20 14.13
C GLY A 84 -10.33 -1.72 14.30
N ALA A 85 -9.61 -1.01 15.18
CA ALA A 85 -9.84 0.40 15.45
C ALA A 85 -9.52 1.33 14.26
N LEU A 86 -8.78 0.87 13.23
CA LEU A 86 -8.50 1.69 12.05
C LEU A 86 -9.76 2.04 11.28
N VAL A 87 -10.81 1.21 11.38
CA VAL A 87 -12.09 1.47 10.72
C VAL A 87 -12.79 2.71 11.30
N GLU A 88 -12.61 3.00 12.59
CA GLU A 88 -13.24 4.13 13.28
C GLU A 88 -12.72 5.48 12.78
N HIS A 89 -11.49 5.48 12.26
CA HIS A 89 -10.83 6.65 11.69
C HIS A 89 -10.73 6.58 10.16
N ALA A 90 -11.41 5.61 9.55
CA ALA A 90 -11.40 5.45 8.11
C ALA A 90 -12.11 6.61 7.41
N ARG A 91 -11.58 6.98 6.25
CA ARG A 91 -12.06 8.13 5.47
C ARG A 91 -12.53 7.64 4.10
N PRO A 92 -13.85 7.53 3.85
CA PRO A 92 -14.36 7.13 2.55
C PRO A 92 -14.15 8.24 1.52
N SER A 93 -13.64 7.89 0.34
CA SER A 93 -13.48 8.81 -0.79
C SER A 93 -13.37 8.03 -2.10
N GLU A 94 -14.08 8.46 -3.14
CA GLU A 94 -14.02 7.86 -4.49
C GLU A 94 -14.23 6.32 -4.51
N GLY A 95 -15.09 5.81 -3.63
CA GLY A 95 -15.35 4.37 -3.50
C GLY A 95 -14.28 3.57 -2.73
N VAL A 96 -13.25 4.25 -2.22
CA VAL A 96 -12.18 3.67 -1.40
C VAL A 96 -12.37 4.03 0.07
N LEU A 97 -12.22 3.04 0.94
CA LEU A 97 -12.12 3.26 2.38
C LEU A 97 -10.66 3.47 2.77
N TRP A 98 -10.25 4.72 2.96
CA TRP A 98 -8.86 5.03 3.33
C TRP A 98 -8.63 4.83 4.82
N VAL A 99 -7.68 3.98 5.18
CA VAL A 99 -7.32 3.64 6.56
C VAL A 99 -5.91 4.08 6.90
N GLY A 100 -5.67 4.43 8.17
CA GLY A 100 -4.34 4.79 8.67
C GLY A 100 -3.78 6.12 8.14
N ILE A 101 -4.61 6.96 7.49
CA ILE A 101 -4.21 8.30 7.03
C ILE A 101 -4.68 9.35 8.05
N PRO A 102 -3.76 10.09 8.71
CA PRO A 102 -4.13 11.15 9.63
C PRO A 102 -5.11 12.15 9.01
N LYS A 103 -6.08 12.64 9.79
CA LYS A 103 -7.10 13.60 9.30
C LYS A 103 -6.50 14.90 8.75
N ALA A 104 -5.33 15.30 9.29
CA ALA A 104 -4.59 16.47 8.83
C ALA A 104 -3.98 16.29 7.43
N ASP A 105 -3.79 15.04 7.00
CA ASP A 105 -3.15 14.75 5.73
C ASP A 105 -4.18 14.64 4.59
N PRO A 106 -3.84 15.11 3.38
CA PRO A 106 -4.69 14.88 2.22
C PRO A 106 -4.76 13.38 1.92
N LEU A 107 -5.92 12.93 1.41
CA LEU A 107 -6.05 11.59 0.86
C LEU A 107 -5.25 11.49 -0.45
N PRO A 108 -4.64 10.34 -0.77
CA PRO A 108 -3.93 10.14 -2.01
C PRO A 108 -4.87 10.26 -3.22
N SER A 109 -4.40 10.89 -4.28
CA SER A 109 -5.06 10.80 -5.58
C SER A 109 -4.79 9.42 -6.19
N ILE A 110 -5.85 8.75 -6.63
CA ILE A 110 -5.73 7.47 -7.31
C ILE A 110 -5.33 7.77 -8.77
N PRO A 111 -4.20 7.25 -9.28
CA PRO A 111 -3.77 7.57 -10.63
C PRO A 111 -4.78 7.04 -11.67
N ASP A 112 -5.19 7.83 -12.66
CA ASP A 112 -6.17 7.37 -13.66
C ASP A 112 -5.66 6.19 -14.54
N THR A 113 -4.33 6.02 -14.67
CA THR A 113 -3.73 5.10 -15.66
C THR A 113 -3.47 3.71 -15.08
N PRO A 114 -4.00 2.60 -15.64
CA PRO A 114 -3.48 1.27 -15.31
C PRO A 114 -1.97 1.22 -15.57
N PRO A 115 -1.18 0.47 -14.78
CA PRO A 115 0.23 0.31 -15.09
C PRO A 115 0.35 -0.17 -16.53
N ALA A 116 1.09 0.57 -17.36
CA ALA A 116 1.25 0.23 -18.76
C ALA A 116 1.74 -1.23 -18.85
N PRO A 117 1.18 -2.07 -19.74
CA PRO A 117 1.83 -3.32 -20.06
C PRO A 117 3.20 -2.95 -20.63
N SER A 118 4.27 -3.33 -19.94
CA SER A 118 5.61 -3.33 -20.53
C SER A 118 5.57 -4.28 -21.73
N CYS A 119 5.48 -3.72 -22.94
CA CYS A 119 5.76 -4.47 -24.15
C CYS A 119 7.28 -4.64 -24.25
N ASP A 120 7.70 -5.90 -24.25
CA ASP A 120 8.98 -6.39 -24.75
C ASP A 120 9.11 -6.11 -26.26
#